data_AF-A0A952FHI9-F1
#
_entry.id   AF-A0A952FHI9-F1
#
_cell.length_a   1.000
_cell.length_b   1.000
_cell.length_c   1.000
_cell.angle_alpha   90.00
_cell.angle_beta   90.00
_cell.angle_gamma   90.00
#
_symmetry.space_group_name_H-M   'P 1'
#
loop_
_entity.id
_entity.type
_entity.pdbx_description
1 polymer ?
#
loop_
_entity_poly.entity_id
_entity_poly.type
_entity_poly.pdbx_seq_one_letter_code
_entity_poly.pdbx_strand_id
1 'polypeptide(L)'
;MTRRRWRTLRMRPLAVGIASLCCALAAQAQTTPPANAPPATRAANDRLLPLEVFINSTKGGVWTLLERNGVLYAPDDAFEEWRLIRRAGAQEIQFQGQRWYALSSIPGFEARLNFADQSVDLIFSPAAFNAVRLTQEAAMRPPLSPSIPAVFA
;
A
#
# COMPACT_ATOMS: atom_id res chain seq x y z
N MET A 1 24.00 38.54 -12.12
CA MET A 1 24.30 37.57 -11.06
C MET A 1 24.38 36.16 -11.67
N THR A 2 25.51 35.79 -12.28
CA THR A 2 26.65 34.99 -11.76
C THR A 2 26.49 33.48 -12.04
N ARG A 3 26.99 33.07 -13.22
CA ARG A 3 27.16 31.67 -13.66
C ARG A 3 28.25 30.99 -12.82
N ARG A 4 27.91 29.92 -12.10
CA ARG A 4 28.85 29.18 -11.23
C ARG A 4 29.58 28.10 -12.05
N ARG A 5 30.81 28.41 -12.45
CA ARG A 5 31.74 27.53 -13.16
C ARG A 5 32.19 26.38 -12.26
N TRP A 6 31.99 25.14 -12.71
CA TRP A 6 32.60 23.95 -12.08
C TRP A 6 34.06 23.86 -12.52
N ARG A 7 34.98 23.98 -11.55
CA ARG A 7 36.41 23.82 -11.76
C ARG A 7 36.74 22.33 -11.81
N THR A 8 37.31 21.93 -12.93
CA THR A 8 38.10 20.71 -13.10
C THR A 8 39.34 20.77 -12.20
N LEU A 9 39.63 19.70 -11.48
CA LEU A 9 40.98 19.46 -10.96
C LEU A 9 41.39 18.03 -11.33
N ARG A 10 42.31 17.98 -12.31
CA ARG A 10 43.19 16.84 -12.60
C ARG A 10 44.13 16.62 -11.41
N MET A 11 44.50 15.37 -11.13
CA MET A 11 45.89 14.88 -11.28
C MET A 11 46.03 13.43 -10.80
N ARG A 12 46.36 12.54 -11.75
CA ARG A 12 47.24 11.36 -11.59
C ARG A 12 48.70 11.89 -11.69
N PRO A 13 49.79 11.25 -11.17
CA PRO A 13 50.10 9.83 -11.42
C PRO A 13 51.07 9.08 -10.44
N LEU A 14 51.29 7.79 -10.76
CA LEU A 14 52.55 7.00 -10.71
C LEU A 14 53.20 6.55 -9.38
N ALA A 15 53.33 5.22 -9.22
CA ALA A 15 54.55 4.42 -9.00
C ALA A 15 54.15 3.05 -8.40
N VAL A 16 54.18 1.95 -9.14
CA VAL A 16 55.32 1.01 -9.35
C VAL A 16 55.93 0.50 -8.04
N GLY A 17 55.83 -0.80 -7.79
CA GLY A 17 56.74 -1.48 -6.86
C GLY A 17 56.38 -2.93 -6.50
N ILE A 18 57.18 -3.84 -7.04
CA ILE A 18 57.68 -5.09 -6.42
C ILE A 18 56.82 -6.36 -6.52
N ALA A 19 57.31 -7.24 -7.40
CA ALA A 19 57.04 -8.67 -7.42
C ALA A 19 57.50 -9.34 -6.12
N SER A 20 56.69 -10.26 -5.57
CA SER A 20 57.18 -11.27 -4.64
C SER A 20 56.57 -12.63 -4.97
N LEU A 21 57.49 -13.49 -5.35
CA LEU A 21 57.36 -14.91 -5.66
C LEU A 21 57.39 -15.67 -4.33
N CYS A 22 56.29 -16.33 -3.94
CA CYS A 22 56.31 -17.36 -2.89
C CYS A 22 55.34 -18.48 -3.28
N CYS A 23 55.91 -19.66 -3.53
CA CYS A 23 55.21 -20.93 -3.51
C CYS A 23 54.78 -21.26 -2.07
N ALA A 24 53.53 -21.72 -1.86
CA ALA A 24 53.23 -23.00 -1.22
C ALA A 24 51.73 -23.12 -0.90
N LEU A 25 51.25 -24.37 -1.02
CA LEU A 25 49.89 -24.84 -0.84
C LEU A 25 49.33 -24.60 0.58
N ALA A 26 48.02 -24.35 0.64
CA ALA A 26 47.00 -25.13 1.39
C ALA A 26 46.00 -24.23 2.13
N ALA A 27 44.76 -24.24 1.62
CA ALA A 27 43.49 -24.25 2.38
C ALA A 27 42.40 -23.67 1.46
N GLN A 28 41.84 -24.52 0.59
CA GLN A 28 40.55 -24.22 -0.01
C GLN A 28 39.51 -24.33 1.11
N ALA A 29 39.20 -23.21 1.76
CA ALA A 29 37.99 -23.08 2.53
C ALA A 29 36.81 -23.23 1.55
N GLN A 30 36.31 -24.45 1.41
CA GLN A 30 35.05 -24.72 0.75
C GLN A 30 33.95 -24.14 1.64
N THR A 31 33.60 -22.88 1.41
CA THR A 31 32.36 -22.31 1.91
C THR A 31 31.21 -23.08 1.26
N THR A 32 30.74 -24.09 1.98
CA THR A 32 29.47 -24.76 1.70
C THR A 32 28.40 -23.67 1.69
N PRO A 33 27.65 -23.47 0.60
CA PRO A 33 26.51 -22.56 0.64
C PRO A 33 25.53 -23.12 1.68
N PRO A 34 25.09 -22.32 2.67
CA PRO A 34 24.01 -22.76 3.53
C PRO A 34 22.78 -22.96 2.65
N ALA A 35 22.35 -24.22 2.47
CA ALA A 35 21.19 -24.63 1.69
C ALA A 35 19.85 -24.16 2.29
N ASN A 36 19.89 -23.29 3.31
CA ASN A 36 18.75 -22.84 4.10
C ASN A 36 18.66 -21.31 4.22
N ALA A 37 19.24 -20.56 3.29
CA ALA A 37 18.85 -19.17 3.13
C ALA A 37 17.42 -19.15 2.55
N PRO A 38 16.43 -18.51 3.21
CA PRO A 38 15.16 -18.19 2.57
C PRO A 38 15.47 -17.51 1.24
N PRO A 39 14.74 -17.79 0.15
CA PRO A 39 14.98 -17.12 -1.12
C PRO A 39 14.97 -15.61 -0.84
N ALA A 40 16.12 -14.97 -1.07
CA ALA A 40 16.23 -13.53 -0.94
C ALA A 40 15.17 -12.94 -1.88
N THR A 41 14.08 -12.46 -1.29
CA THR A 41 13.02 -11.75 -1.97
C THR A 41 13.72 -10.67 -2.77
N ARG A 42 13.80 -10.87 -4.08
CA ARG A 42 14.43 -9.98 -5.06
C ARG A 42 14.14 -8.55 -4.61
N ALA A 43 15.17 -7.82 -4.18
CA ALA A 43 15.04 -6.61 -3.36
C ALA A 43 13.87 -5.76 -3.86
N ALA A 44 12.72 -5.92 -3.21
CA ALA A 44 11.52 -5.23 -3.60
C ALA A 44 11.76 -3.77 -3.22
N ASN A 45 11.56 -2.86 -4.17
CA ASN A 45 11.63 -1.43 -3.87
C ASN A 45 10.39 -1.09 -3.06
N ASP A 46 10.51 -1.23 -1.74
CA ASP A 46 9.45 -0.99 -0.78
C ASP A 46 9.56 0.46 -0.29
N ARG A 47 8.48 1.23 -0.44
CA ARG A 47 8.41 2.62 0.00
C ARG A 47 7.15 2.86 0.82
N LEU A 48 7.32 3.33 2.06
CA LEU A 48 6.22 3.80 2.88
C LEU A 48 5.88 5.26 2.53
N LEU A 49 4.59 5.52 2.34
CA LEU A 49 4.02 6.78 1.90
C LEU A 49 2.96 7.22 2.90
N PRO A 50 3.31 8.08 3.88
CA PRO A 50 2.29 8.76 4.68
C PRO A 50 1.57 9.78 3.79
N LEU A 51 0.28 9.57 3.57
CA LEU A 51 -0.54 10.38 2.66
C LEU A 51 -1.87 10.74 3.33
N GLU A 52 -2.40 11.92 3.02
CA GLU A 52 -3.82 12.19 3.22
C GLU A 52 -4.62 11.46 2.14
N VAL A 53 -5.49 10.55 2.57
CA VAL A 53 -6.28 9.68 1.69
C VAL A 53 -7.68 10.24 1.53
N PHE A 54 -8.13 10.32 0.28
CA PHE A 54 -9.51 10.55 -0.09
C PHE A 54 -10.05 9.26 -0.72
N ILE A 55 -11.24 8.83 -0.31
CA ILE A 55 -11.94 7.66 -0.83
C ILE A 55 -13.14 8.16 -1.62
N ASN A 56 -13.14 7.99 -2.94
CA ASN A 56 -14.15 8.56 -3.83
C ASN A 56 -14.37 10.06 -3.51
N SER A 57 -13.28 10.83 -3.43
CA SER A 57 -13.26 12.25 -3.07
C SER A 57 -13.79 12.62 -1.66
N THR A 58 -14.06 11.64 -0.80
CA THR A 58 -14.42 11.85 0.62
C THR A 58 -13.20 11.67 1.50
N LYS A 59 -13.00 12.53 2.50
CA LYS A 59 -11.83 12.45 3.39
C LYS A 59 -11.80 11.11 4.14
N GLY A 60 -10.75 10.32 3.91
CA GLY A 60 -10.48 9.03 4.56
C GLY A 60 -9.42 9.11 5.67
N GLY A 61 -8.74 10.25 5.81
CA GLY A 61 -7.77 10.53 6.87
C GLY A 61 -6.33 10.32 6.44
N VAL A 62 -5.40 10.50 7.37
CA VAL A 62 -3.96 10.31 7.12
C VAL A 62 -3.61 8.83 7.33
N TRP A 63 -3.12 8.19 6.28
CA TRP A 63 -2.76 6.77 6.29
C TRP A 63 -1.35 6.56 5.74
N THR A 64 -0.67 5.53 6.24
CA THR A 64 0.60 5.08 5.64
C THR A 64 0.32 3.99 4.63
N LEU A 65 0.61 4.25 3.36
CA LEU A 65 0.49 3.28 2.27
C LEU A 65 1.87 2.70 1.94
N LEU A 66 1.90 1.46 1.46
CA LEU A 66 3.12 0.80 1.02
C LEU A 66 3.09 0.72 -0.51
N GLU A 67 4.07 1.32 -1.17
CA GLU A 67 4.33 1.09 -2.58
C GLU A 67 5.41 0.02 -2.72
N ARG A 68 5.09 -1.05 -3.46
CA ARG A 68 6.00 -2.16 -3.73
C ARG A 68 5.89 -2.53 -5.20
N ASN A 69 6.98 -2.33 -5.94
CA ASN A 69 7.04 -2.58 -7.39
C ASN A 69 5.93 -1.85 -8.17
N GLY A 70 5.60 -0.61 -7.79
CA GLY A 70 4.55 0.19 -8.41
C GLY A 70 3.12 -0.20 -8.01
N VAL A 71 2.93 -1.20 -7.15
CA VAL A 71 1.62 -1.57 -6.60
C VAL A 71 1.45 -0.92 -5.24
N LEU A 72 0.29 -0.30 -5.04
CA LEU A 72 -0.06 0.35 -3.78
C LEU A 72 -0.84 -0.63 -2.88
N TYR A 73 -0.36 -0.75 -1.65
CA TYR A 73 -0.93 -1.57 -0.61
C TYR A 73 -1.37 -0.69 0.55
N ALA A 74 -2.45 -1.10 1.20
CA ALA A 74 -2.89 -0.52 2.46
C ALA A 74 -2.88 -1.59 3.56
N PRO A 75 -2.70 -1.19 4.82
CA PRO A 75 -2.77 -2.12 5.93
C PRO A 75 -4.22 -2.59 6.17
N ASP A 76 -4.36 -3.73 6.86
CA ASP A 76 -5.66 -4.39 7.10
C ASP A 76 -6.74 -3.49 7.72
N ASP A 77 -6.35 -2.66 8.68
CA ASP A 77 -7.17 -1.68 9.40
C ASP A 77 -7.72 -0.58 8.48
N ALA A 78 -6.97 -0.16 7.47
CA ALA A 78 -7.43 0.82 6.49
C ALA A 78 -8.67 0.32 5.71
N PHE A 79 -8.71 -0.96 5.36
CA PHE A 79 -9.88 -1.54 4.69
C PHE A 79 -11.11 -1.55 5.60
N GLU A 80 -10.92 -1.74 6.90
CA GLU A 80 -12.01 -1.71 7.87
C GLU A 80 -12.55 -0.28 8.04
N GLU A 81 -11.66 0.71 8.20
CA GLU A 81 -12.06 2.12 8.32
C GLU A 81 -12.79 2.62 7.06
N TRP A 82 -12.23 2.33 5.89
CA TRP A 82 -12.83 2.73 4.61
C TRP A 82 -14.01 1.86 4.20
N ARG A 83 -14.34 0.84 5.01
CA ARG A 83 -15.43 -0.12 4.80
C ARG A 83 -15.34 -0.84 3.46
N LEU A 84 -14.12 -1.14 3.00
CA LEU A 84 -13.89 -1.86 1.76
C LEU A 84 -14.00 -3.37 1.99
N ILE A 85 -14.75 -4.05 1.13
CA ILE A 85 -14.88 -5.50 1.14
C ILE A 85 -13.63 -6.11 0.52
N ARG A 86 -12.84 -6.82 1.34
CA ARG A 86 -11.71 -7.62 0.85
C ARG A 86 -12.23 -8.84 0.08
N ARG A 87 -11.67 -9.10 -1.10
CA ARG A 87 -11.95 -10.33 -1.85
C ARG A 87 -11.25 -11.51 -1.18
N ALA A 88 -11.94 -12.65 -1.04
CA ALA A 88 -11.31 -13.90 -0.65
C ALA A 88 -10.24 -14.28 -1.70
N GLY A 89 -8.97 -14.34 -1.31
CA GLY A 89 -7.84 -14.58 -2.20
C GLY A 89 -7.15 -13.32 -2.76
N ALA A 90 -7.48 -12.13 -2.25
CA ALA A 90 -6.69 -10.93 -2.53
C ALA A 90 -5.22 -11.13 -2.17
N GLN A 91 -4.32 -10.55 -2.97
CA GLN A 91 -2.88 -10.66 -2.72
C GLN A 91 -2.50 -9.94 -1.42
N GLU A 92 -2.18 -10.74 -0.41
CA GLU A 92 -1.66 -10.29 0.87
C GLU A 92 -0.14 -10.38 0.88
N ILE A 93 0.49 -9.43 1.55
CA ILE A 93 1.91 -9.46 1.88
C ILE A 93 2.09 -9.20 3.38
N GLN A 94 3.10 -9.82 3.95
CA GLN A 94 3.59 -9.50 5.28
C GLN A 94 4.69 -8.46 5.16
N PHE A 95 4.55 -7.33 5.86
CA PHE A 95 5.56 -6.29 5.92
C PHE A 95 5.62 -5.71 7.34
N GLN A 96 6.80 -5.77 7.95
CA GLN A 96 7.05 -5.35 9.33
C GLN A 96 6.10 -5.99 10.37
N GLY A 97 5.73 -7.26 10.17
CA GLY A 97 4.84 -7.98 11.08
C GLY A 97 3.35 -7.61 10.96
N GLN A 98 3.00 -6.76 10.00
CA GLN A 98 1.61 -6.40 9.68
C GLN A 98 1.22 -6.94 8.31
N ARG A 99 -0.07 -7.25 8.14
CA ARG A 99 -0.66 -7.65 6.86
C ARG A 99 -1.04 -6.44 6.03
N TRP A 100 -0.68 -6.48 4.77
CA TRP A 100 -1.00 -5.46 3.79
C TRP A 100 -1.67 -6.09 2.59
N TYR A 101 -2.69 -5.42 2.07
CA TYR A 101 -3.48 -5.89 0.93
C TYR A 101 -3.36 -4.91 -0.23
N ALA A 102 -3.22 -5.45 -1.44
CA ALA A 102 -3.13 -4.64 -2.65
C ALA A 102 -4.47 -3.92 -2.91
N LEU A 103 -4.43 -2.60 -3.08
CA LEU A 103 -5.63 -1.82 -3.38
C LEU A 103 -6.19 -2.14 -4.76
N SER A 104 -5.33 -2.54 -5.69
CA SER A 104 -5.71 -3.04 -7.02
C SER A 104 -6.56 -4.30 -7.01
N SER A 105 -6.65 -5.02 -5.89
CA SER A 105 -7.55 -6.17 -5.75
C SER A 105 -9.03 -5.76 -5.61
N ILE A 106 -9.28 -4.47 -5.32
CA ILE A 106 -10.62 -3.93 -5.09
C ILE A 106 -11.25 -3.51 -6.43
N PRO A 107 -12.53 -3.85 -6.68
CA PRO A 107 -13.19 -3.51 -7.94
C PRO A 107 -13.20 -2.00 -8.19
N GLY A 108 -12.85 -1.61 -9.41
CA GLY A 108 -12.87 -0.20 -9.84
C GLY A 108 -11.76 0.65 -9.23
N PHE A 109 -10.69 0.04 -8.71
CA PHE A 109 -9.54 0.75 -8.16
C PHE A 109 -8.86 1.66 -9.19
N GLU A 110 -8.71 2.93 -8.84
CA GLU A 110 -7.82 3.90 -9.47
C GLU A 110 -7.19 4.77 -8.37
N ALA A 111 -5.94 5.17 -8.55
CA ALA A 111 -5.23 6.02 -7.59
C ALA A 111 -4.69 7.27 -8.30
N ARG A 112 -5.02 8.45 -7.75
CA ARG A 112 -4.54 9.74 -8.23
C ARG A 112 -3.69 10.39 -7.17
N LEU A 113 -2.37 10.17 -7.25
CA LEU A 113 -1.44 10.76 -6.31
C LEU A 113 -1.19 12.23 -6.64
N ASN A 114 -1.27 13.08 -5.63
CA ASN A 114 -0.81 14.46 -5.66
C ASN A 114 0.37 14.61 -4.71
N PHE A 115 1.58 14.67 -5.28
CA PHE A 115 2.81 14.77 -4.51
C PHE A 115 3.05 16.15 -3.91
N ALA A 116 2.42 17.21 -4.45
CA ALA A 116 2.55 18.56 -3.92
C ALA A 116 1.86 18.66 -2.55
N ASP A 117 0.67 18.04 -2.43
CA ASP A 117 -0.15 18.09 -1.23
C ASP A 117 0.00 16.83 -0.35
N GLN A 118 0.88 15.91 -0.72
CA GLN A 118 1.06 14.60 -0.05
C GLN A 118 -0.28 13.87 0.14
N SER A 119 -1.09 13.84 -0.90
CA SER A 119 -2.42 13.24 -0.88
C SER A 119 -2.64 12.25 -2.01
N VAL A 120 -3.66 11.42 -1.85
CA VAL A 120 -4.12 10.49 -2.89
C VAL A 120 -5.64 10.40 -2.89
N ASP A 121 -6.24 10.52 -4.08
CA ASP A 121 -7.65 10.14 -4.28
C ASP A 121 -7.70 8.70 -4.77
N LEU A 122 -8.27 7.82 -3.94
CA LEU A 122 -8.51 6.41 -4.22
C LEU A 122 -9.95 6.25 -4.65
N ILE A 123 -10.13 5.84 -5.90
CA ILE A 123 -11.43 5.62 -6.50
C ILE A 123 -11.70 4.12 -6.47
N PHE A 124 -12.91 3.75 -6.06
CA PHE A 124 -13.40 2.37 -6.05
C PHE A 124 -14.83 2.29 -6.55
N SER A 125 -15.21 1.12 -7.08
CA SER A 125 -16.59 0.83 -7.44
C SER A 125 -17.51 0.90 -6.21
N PRO A 126 -18.75 1.42 -6.33
CA PRO A 126 -19.71 1.40 -5.22
C PRO A 126 -19.98 0.00 -4.65
N ALA A 127 -19.86 -1.04 -5.47
CA ALA A 127 -20.04 -2.44 -5.04
C ALA A 127 -18.91 -2.95 -4.13
N ALA A 128 -17.79 -2.22 -4.03
CA ALA A 128 -16.68 -2.57 -3.15
C ALA A 128 -16.91 -2.18 -1.68
N PHE A 129 -17.91 -1.35 -1.40
CA PHE A 129 -18.17 -0.87 -0.05
C PHE A 129 -19.14 -1.78 0.70
N ASN A 130 -18.84 -2.04 1.97
CA ASN A 130 -19.75 -2.69 2.90
C ASN A 130 -20.78 -1.65 3.37
N ALA A 131 -21.80 -1.43 2.54
CA ALA A 131 -22.92 -0.57 2.91
C ALA A 131 -23.64 -1.20 4.10
N VAL A 132 -23.71 -0.48 5.22
CA VAL A 132 -24.69 -0.78 6.28
C VAL A 132 -26.06 -0.73 5.61
N ARG A 133 -26.65 -1.90 5.33
CA ARG A 133 -28.05 -1.97 4.92
C ARG A 133 -28.85 -1.52 6.13
N LEU A 134 -29.40 -0.31 6.05
CA LEU A 134 -30.52 0.07 6.89
C LEU A 134 -31.68 -0.84 6.47
N THR A 135 -31.75 -2.03 7.05
CA THR A 135 -32.95 -2.86 6.99
C THR A 135 -34.00 -2.04 7.70
N GLN A 136 -34.76 -1.24 6.95
CA GLN A 136 -36.10 -0.90 7.38
C GLN A 136 -36.80 -2.25 7.48
N GLU A 137 -36.87 -2.80 8.69
CA GLU A 137 -37.99 -3.65 9.04
C GLU A 137 -39.21 -2.89 8.52
N ALA A 138 -39.85 -3.44 7.50
CA ALA A 138 -41.13 -2.96 7.05
C ALA A 138 -42.04 -3.09 8.27
N ALA A 139 -42.13 -2.04 9.07
CA ALA A 139 -43.02 -1.98 10.20
C ALA A 139 -44.40 -2.31 9.63
N MET A 140 -44.89 -3.50 9.96
CA MET A 140 -46.18 -3.98 9.51
C MET A 140 -47.20 -2.96 10.01
N ARG A 141 -47.58 -2.03 9.13
CA ARG A 141 -48.50 -0.96 9.48
C ARG A 141 -49.81 -1.65 9.88
N PRO A 142 -50.28 -1.51 11.12
CA PRO A 142 -51.56 -2.08 11.51
C PRO A 142 -52.64 -1.56 10.55
N PRO A 143 -53.60 -2.40 10.13
CA PRO A 143 -54.68 -1.96 9.28
C PRO A 143 -55.46 -0.84 9.99
N LEU A 144 -55.78 0.23 9.25
CA LEU A 144 -56.58 1.33 9.76
C LEU A 144 -57.97 0.79 10.11
N SER A 145 -58.39 0.94 11.36
CA SER A 145 -59.76 0.62 11.78
C SER A 145 -60.74 1.59 11.10
N PRO A 146 -61.91 1.14 10.63
CA PRO A 146 -62.89 2.01 10.02
C PRO A 146 -63.41 3.04 11.04
N SER A 147 -63.35 4.32 10.67
CA SER A 147 -63.92 5.41 11.45
C SER A 147 -65.45 5.32 11.40
N ILE A 148 -66.11 5.11 12.54
CA ILE A 148 -67.57 5.19 12.63
C ILE A 148 -67.94 6.68 12.76
N PRO A 149 -68.75 7.26 11.85
CA PRO A 149 -69.21 8.63 11.99
C PRO A 149 -70.17 8.75 13.18
N ALA A 150 -69.89 9.67 14.09
CA ALA A 150 -70.80 10.03 15.16
C ALA A 150 -71.98 10.82 14.59
N VAL A 151 -73.20 10.29 14.75
CA VAL A 151 -74.43 11.03 14.51
C VAL A 151 -74.84 11.65 15.85
N PHE A 152 -74.82 12.98 15.92
CA PHE A 152 -75.41 13.71 17.03
C PHE A 152 -76.87 14.01 16.66
N ALA A 153 -77.81 13.58 17.51
CA ALA A 153 -79.24 13.86 17.39
C ALA A 153 -79.64 15.04 18.28
#